data_AF-W4PH07-F1
#
_entry.id   AF-W4PH07-F1
#
_cell.length_a   1.000
_cell.length_b   1.000
_cell.length_c   1.000
_cell.angle_alpha   90.00
_cell.angle_beta   90.00
_cell.angle_gamma   90.00
#
_symmetry.space_group_name_H-M   'P 1'
#
loop_
_entity.id
_entity.type
_entity.pdbx_description
1 polymer ?
#
loop_
_entity_poly.entity_id
_entity_poly.type
_entity_poly.pdbx_seq_one_letter_code
_entity_poly.pdbx_strand_id
1 'polypeptide(L)'
;MNGLDYGLTSGLQSLDESEQKQWKNSIQAGNLYINRGITGAIVNRQPFGGMKLSAFGGGVKAGGPNYCACFVTFADKPDSATDYRESYAQAYRDEFSRTRDINKLYGEQNLFRYLPLKSMALRLFPEDRNEEAEMIALAANTCGTPLTISFDPNDDRTEALRATGCTLRKESAEEFLKAMPEYERIRTCSPNIPRSMYERAAETNLYIATAPPVKEGRVELIHYIREQSISFEYHRYGSISEVPPCE
;
A
#
# COMPACT_ATOMS: atom_id res chain seq x y z
N MET A 1 -2.43 13.87 16.75
CA MET A 1 -2.40 13.74 15.28
C MET A 1 -3.02 12.44 14.78
N ASN A 2 -2.46 11.27 15.09
CA ASN A 2 -2.95 9.99 14.53
C ASN A 2 -4.38 9.57 14.92
N GLY A 3 -4.98 10.16 15.96
CA GLY A 3 -6.36 9.88 16.39
C GLY A 3 -7.44 10.52 15.51
N LEU A 4 -7.08 11.31 14.49
CA LEU A 4 -8.04 11.83 13.51
C LEU A 4 -8.35 10.77 12.45
N ASP A 5 -9.57 10.83 11.89
CA ASP A 5 -10.00 9.90 10.83
C ASP A 5 -9.30 10.14 9.49
N TYR A 6 -8.66 11.29 9.35
CA TYR A 6 -7.96 11.73 8.15
C TYR A 6 -6.44 11.61 8.29
N GLY A 7 -5.76 11.52 7.14
CA GLY A 7 -4.31 11.36 7.04
C GLY A 7 -3.78 11.92 5.72
N LEU A 8 -4.16 13.15 5.36
CA LEU A 8 -3.75 13.77 4.10
C LEU A 8 -2.33 14.35 4.19
N THR A 9 -2.19 15.48 4.88
CA THR A 9 -0.92 16.17 5.11
C THR A 9 -0.63 16.28 6.61
N SER A 10 0.65 16.30 6.99
CA SER A 10 1.07 16.55 8.36
C SER A 10 2.39 17.32 8.37
N GLY A 11 2.55 18.23 9.34
CA GLY A 11 3.74 19.08 9.48
C GLY A 11 4.40 18.95 10.83
N LEU A 12 5.73 19.03 10.86
CA LEU A 12 6.54 19.22 12.07
C LEU A 12 7.45 20.43 11.88
N GLN A 13 7.56 21.25 12.92
CA GLN A 13 8.56 22.31 13.04
C GLN A 13 9.46 21.94 14.20
N SER A 14 10.66 21.43 13.90
CA SER A 14 11.66 21.06 14.90
C SER A 14 13.05 21.06 14.28
N LEU A 15 14.04 21.52 15.05
CA LEU A 15 15.45 21.42 14.68
C LEU A 15 16.09 20.14 15.21
N ASP A 16 15.43 19.43 16.11
CA ASP A 16 15.91 18.20 16.72
C ASP A 16 15.71 17.02 15.76
N GLU A 17 16.80 16.38 15.36
CA GLU A 17 16.76 15.26 14.41
C GLU A 17 16.10 14.01 14.99
N SER A 18 16.18 13.82 16.31
CA SER A 18 15.56 12.68 16.98
C SER A 18 14.03 12.82 16.99
N GLU A 19 13.52 14.04 17.23
CA GLU A 19 12.09 14.35 17.12
C GLU A 19 11.59 14.17 15.68
N GLN A 20 12.34 14.69 14.71
CA GLN A 20 12.02 14.53 13.28
C GLN A 20 11.93 13.05 12.89
N LYS A 21 12.91 12.24 13.31
CA LYS A 21 12.95 10.81 13.03
C LYS A 21 11.79 10.06 13.68
N GLN A 22 11.51 10.33 14.95
CA GLN A 22 10.40 9.72 15.67
C GLN A 22 9.06 10.08 15.01
N TRP A 23 8.85 11.36 14.66
CA TRP A 23 7.64 11.84 14.02
C TRP A 23 7.47 11.24 12.62
N LYS A 24 8.51 11.27 11.78
CA LYS A 24 8.52 10.72 10.41
C LYS A 24 8.10 9.25 10.38
N ASN A 25 8.49 8.48 11.39
CA ASN A 25 8.24 7.04 11.45
C ASN A 25 6.96 6.65 12.21
N SER A 26 6.29 7.60 12.87
CA SER A 26 5.07 7.33 13.65
C SER A 26 3.81 7.94 13.06
N ILE A 27 3.92 9.00 12.26
CA ILE A 27 2.76 9.71 11.71
C ILE A 27 2.10 8.93 10.56
N GLN A 28 0.77 8.86 10.64
CA GLN A 28 -0.09 8.24 9.63
C GLN A 28 -0.73 9.30 8.74
N ALA A 29 0.08 9.85 7.84
CA ALA A 29 -0.38 10.75 6.77
C ALA A 29 0.38 10.47 5.47
N GLY A 30 -0.26 10.75 4.34
CA GLY A 30 0.32 10.51 3.03
C GLY A 30 1.44 11.49 2.66
N ASN A 31 1.33 12.76 3.07
CA ASN A 31 2.33 13.79 2.77
C ASN A 31 2.86 14.41 4.06
N LEU A 32 4.15 14.22 4.33
CA LEU A 32 4.84 14.71 5.51
C LEU A 32 5.73 15.91 5.15
N TYR A 33 5.74 16.91 6.01
CA TYR A 33 6.47 18.15 5.79
C TYR A 33 7.24 18.52 7.07
N ILE A 34 8.54 18.76 6.96
CA ILE A 34 9.40 19.12 8.09
C ILE A 34 10.03 20.49 7.81
N ASN A 35 9.88 21.40 8.76
CA ASN A 35 10.41 22.76 8.71
C ASN A 35 9.92 23.61 7.53
N ARG A 36 8.72 23.30 7.01
CA ARG A 36 8.07 24.02 5.90
C ARG A 36 6.56 24.00 6.01
N GLY A 37 5.88 24.76 5.13
CA GLY A 37 4.43 24.70 4.97
C GLY A 37 3.96 23.35 4.41
N ILE A 38 2.69 22.98 4.72
CA ILE A 38 2.10 21.67 4.38
C ILE A 38 1.18 21.69 3.13
N THR A 39 1.19 22.80 2.40
CA THR A 39 0.40 23.04 1.18
C THR A 39 1.32 23.30 -0.02
N GLY A 40 0.76 23.40 -1.23
CA GLY A 40 1.54 23.69 -2.43
C GLY A 40 2.42 22.51 -2.88
N ALA A 41 1.91 21.29 -2.80
CA ALA A 41 2.60 20.11 -3.32
C ALA A 41 2.86 20.27 -4.83
N ILE A 42 4.11 20.02 -5.25
CA ILE A 42 4.56 20.12 -6.63
C ILE A 42 4.62 18.70 -7.21
N VAL A 43 4.10 18.52 -8.43
CA VAL A 43 4.11 17.24 -9.17
C VAL A 43 5.52 16.66 -9.19
N ASN A 44 5.65 15.34 -8.97
CA ASN A 44 6.92 14.59 -8.90
C ASN A 44 7.86 14.97 -7.74
N ARG A 45 7.75 16.18 -7.18
CA ARG A 45 8.49 16.60 -5.98
C ARG A 45 7.82 16.07 -4.71
N GLN A 46 6.52 16.31 -4.55
CA GLN A 46 5.72 15.74 -3.49
C GLN A 46 4.44 15.14 -4.08
N PRO A 47 4.51 13.94 -4.72
CA PRO A 47 3.32 13.22 -5.14
C PRO A 47 2.24 13.26 -4.04
N PHE A 48 1.01 13.56 -4.41
CA PHE A 48 -0.01 13.98 -3.46
C PHE A 48 -1.15 12.98 -3.34
N GLY A 49 -1.51 12.65 -2.10
CA GLY A 49 -2.56 11.70 -1.78
C GLY A 49 -2.48 11.28 -0.31
N GLY A 50 -3.62 11.00 0.31
CA GLY A 50 -3.71 10.71 1.74
C GLY A 50 -3.76 9.24 2.09
N MET A 51 -3.95 8.98 3.39
CA MET A 51 -4.28 7.68 3.97
C MET A 51 -5.61 7.81 4.75
N LYS A 52 -6.16 6.68 5.22
CA LYS A 52 -7.45 6.65 5.94
C LYS A 52 -8.57 7.27 5.08
N LEU A 53 -9.49 8.04 5.68
CA LEU A 53 -10.59 8.69 4.95
C LEU A 53 -10.14 9.81 3.99
N SER A 54 -8.84 10.14 3.94
CA SER A 54 -8.31 11.11 2.97
C SER A 54 -8.06 10.52 1.59
N ALA A 55 -8.27 9.22 1.40
CA ALA A 55 -8.18 8.56 0.10
C ALA A 55 -9.18 7.41 0.03
N PHE A 56 -9.82 7.25 -1.13
CA PHE A 56 -10.58 6.06 -1.47
C PHE A 56 -9.87 5.35 -2.65
N GLY A 57 -9.81 4.03 -2.62
CA GLY A 57 -9.12 3.23 -3.63
C GLY A 57 -7.72 2.75 -3.20
N GLY A 58 -6.84 2.54 -4.18
CA GLY A 58 -5.49 2.00 -3.97
C GLY A 58 -4.53 2.91 -3.19
N GLY A 59 -4.91 4.18 -2.93
CA GLY A 59 -4.05 5.14 -2.22
C GLY A 59 -2.82 5.58 -3.02
N VAL A 60 -2.89 5.44 -4.35
CA VAL A 60 -1.83 5.85 -5.28
C VAL A 60 -1.88 7.37 -5.47
N LYS A 61 -0.71 8.02 -5.41
CA LYS A 61 -0.61 9.48 -5.36
C LYS A 61 -0.62 10.11 -6.75
N ALA A 62 -1.45 11.14 -6.90
CA ALA A 62 -1.43 11.98 -8.09
C ALA A 62 -0.07 12.67 -8.25
N GLY A 63 0.41 12.73 -9.49
CA GLY A 63 1.75 13.26 -9.79
C GLY A 63 2.90 12.34 -9.34
N GLY A 64 2.60 11.12 -8.91
CA GLY A 64 3.56 10.06 -8.62
C GLY A 64 3.72 9.06 -9.78
N PRO A 65 4.68 8.13 -9.67
CA PRO A 65 5.05 7.23 -10.77
C PRO A 65 3.97 6.20 -11.12
N ASN A 66 3.08 5.87 -10.17
CA ASN A 66 2.11 4.78 -10.34
C ASN A 66 0.70 5.27 -10.72
N TYR A 67 0.43 6.58 -10.71
CA TYR A 67 -0.94 7.09 -10.84
C TYR A 67 -1.64 6.69 -12.15
N CYS A 68 -0.89 6.67 -13.25
CA CYS A 68 -1.43 6.27 -14.55
C CYS A 68 -1.88 4.80 -14.57
N ALA A 69 -1.29 3.94 -13.74
CA ALA A 69 -1.65 2.53 -13.65
C ALA A 69 -3.09 2.32 -13.14
N CYS A 70 -3.68 3.32 -12.47
CA CYS A 70 -5.06 3.26 -12.01
C CYS A 70 -6.09 3.34 -13.15
N PHE A 71 -5.68 3.71 -14.37
CA PHE A 71 -6.57 3.90 -15.52
C PHE A 71 -6.42 2.83 -16.60
N VAL A 72 -5.75 1.72 -16.29
CA VAL A 72 -5.54 0.61 -17.20
C VAL A 72 -5.79 -0.72 -16.48
N THR A 73 -6.06 -1.76 -17.25
CA THR A 73 -6.16 -3.12 -16.75
C THR A 73 -4.88 -3.87 -17.12
N PHE A 74 -4.34 -4.61 -16.16
CA PHE A 74 -3.21 -5.50 -16.37
C PHE A 74 -3.70 -6.95 -16.40
N ALA A 75 -3.10 -7.74 -17.26
CA ALA A 75 -3.30 -9.18 -17.32
C ALA A 75 -1.99 -9.82 -17.77
N ASP A 76 -1.70 -11.01 -17.25
CA ASP A 76 -0.60 -11.81 -17.77
C ASP A 76 -0.88 -12.21 -19.22
N LYS A 77 0.19 -12.26 -20.02
CA LYS A 77 0.10 -12.84 -21.36
C LYS A 77 -0.19 -14.35 -21.25
N PRO A 78 -0.99 -14.94 -22.15
CA PRO A 78 -1.32 -16.37 -22.10
C PRO A 78 -0.09 -17.29 -21.98
N ASP A 79 0.98 -16.96 -22.71
CA ASP A 79 2.23 -17.74 -22.74
C ASP A 79 3.31 -17.16 -21.80
N SER A 80 2.90 -16.42 -20.77
CA SER A 80 3.83 -15.82 -19.81
C SER A 80 4.56 -16.89 -19.01
N ALA A 81 5.87 -17.00 -19.25
CA ALA A 81 6.80 -17.84 -18.51
C ALA A 81 7.37 -17.14 -17.26
N THR A 82 6.85 -15.98 -16.87
CA THR A 82 7.31 -15.25 -15.68
C THR A 82 7.13 -16.10 -14.42
N ASP A 83 8.21 -16.33 -13.67
CA ASP A 83 8.10 -16.83 -12.30
C ASP A 83 7.79 -15.66 -11.37
N TYR A 84 6.58 -15.66 -10.82
CA TYR A 84 6.13 -14.62 -9.91
C TYR A 84 6.97 -14.55 -8.63
N ARG A 85 7.60 -15.66 -8.21
CA ARG A 85 8.45 -15.68 -7.01
C ARG A 85 9.67 -14.80 -7.18
N GLU A 86 10.34 -14.92 -8.33
CA GLU A 86 11.51 -14.10 -8.66
C GLU A 86 11.09 -12.66 -8.99
N SER A 87 10.02 -12.48 -9.77
CA SER A 87 9.53 -11.16 -10.17
C SER A 87 9.13 -10.31 -8.96
N TYR A 88 8.39 -10.89 -7.99
CA TYR A 88 7.97 -10.16 -6.77
C TYR A 88 9.19 -9.77 -5.93
N ALA A 89 10.10 -10.70 -5.68
CA ALA A 89 11.31 -10.43 -4.92
C ALA A 89 12.17 -9.34 -5.58
N GLN A 90 12.30 -9.36 -6.90
CA GLN A 90 13.04 -8.35 -7.64
C GLN A 90 12.36 -6.99 -7.60
N ALA A 91 11.06 -6.91 -7.91
CA ALA A 91 10.32 -5.65 -7.90
C ALA A 91 10.36 -4.98 -6.51
N TYR A 92 10.28 -5.76 -5.43
CA TYR A 92 10.41 -5.24 -4.08
C TYR A 92 11.81 -4.67 -3.80
N ARG A 93 12.88 -5.40 -4.16
CA ARG A 93 14.27 -4.93 -3.96
C ARG A 93 14.60 -3.68 -4.78
N ASP A 94 14.10 -3.61 -6.00
CA ASP A 94 14.51 -2.59 -6.97
C ASP A 94 13.66 -1.31 -6.83
N GLU A 95 12.38 -1.43 -6.46
CA GLU A 95 11.45 -0.29 -6.35
C GLU A 95 10.89 -0.12 -4.94
N PHE A 96 10.16 -1.10 -4.42
CA PHE A 96 9.27 -0.88 -3.27
C PHE A 96 9.96 -0.79 -1.91
N SER A 97 11.19 -1.30 -1.79
CA SER A 97 12.04 -1.18 -0.59
C SER A 97 12.90 0.09 -0.58
N ARG A 98 12.89 0.88 -1.66
CA ARG A 98 13.78 2.03 -1.82
C ARG A 98 13.07 3.33 -1.46
N THR A 99 13.70 4.15 -0.62
CA THR A 99 13.39 5.57 -0.51
C THR A 99 14.10 6.32 -1.62
N ARG A 100 13.38 7.16 -2.39
CA ARG A 100 13.93 7.88 -3.55
C ARG A 100 13.78 9.39 -3.39
N ASP A 101 14.87 10.13 -3.62
CA ASP A 101 14.82 11.55 -3.97
C ASP A 101 15.21 11.72 -5.45
N ILE A 102 14.20 11.98 -6.28
CA ILE A 102 14.38 12.15 -7.73
C ILE A 102 14.88 13.56 -8.06
N ASN A 103 14.49 14.56 -7.27
CA ASN A 103 14.68 15.97 -7.61
C ASN A 103 16.04 16.50 -7.12
N LYS A 104 16.56 15.95 -6.01
CA LYS A 104 17.88 16.26 -5.44
C LYS A 104 18.13 17.77 -5.33
N LEU A 105 17.13 18.48 -4.82
CA LEU A 105 17.18 19.94 -4.72
C LEU A 105 18.11 20.36 -3.59
N TYR A 106 18.90 21.39 -3.85
CA TYR A 106 19.79 21.94 -2.83
C TYR A 106 18.97 22.74 -1.81
N GLY A 107 19.14 22.43 -0.53
CA GLY A 107 18.38 23.00 0.59
C GLY A 107 17.06 22.30 0.93
N GLU A 108 16.55 21.39 0.10
CA GLU A 108 15.35 20.63 0.40
C GLU A 108 15.37 19.20 -0.15
N GLN A 109 15.12 18.25 0.73
CA GLN A 109 15.04 16.84 0.41
C GLN A 109 13.59 16.41 0.18
N ASN A 110 13.35 15.64 -0.88
CA ASN A 110 12.01 15.24 -1.31
C ASN A 110 11.95 13.74 -1.56
N LEU A 111 11.59 13.03 -0.50
CA LEU A 111 11.58 11.58 -0.45
C LEU A 111 10.23 11.03 -0.85
N PHE A 112 10.27 9.98 -1.66
CA PHE A 112 9.15 9.13 -1.95
C PHE A 112 9.49 7.71 -1.48
N ARG A 113 8.61 7.13 -0.67
CA ARG A 113 8.77 5.77 -0.14
C ARG A 113 7.45 5.01 -0.14
N TYR A 114 7.55 3.70 0.08
CA TYR A 114 6.41 2.82 0.26
C TYR A 114 6.37 2.27 1.68
N LEU A 115 5.18 2.07 2.22
CA LEU A 115 4.94 1.49 3.55
C LEU A 115 3.96 0.32 3.42
N PRO A 116 4.12 -0.78 4.17
CA PRO A 116 3.13 -1.86 4.19
C PRO A 116 1.77 -1.34 4.67
N LEU A 117 0.69 -2.03 4.27
CA LEU A 117 -0.63 -1.86 4.88
C LEU A 117 -0.63 -2.48 6.27
N LYS A 118 -1.49 -1.98 7.18
CA LYS A 118 -1.58 -2.50 8.55
C LYS A 118 -2.19 -3.89 8.60
N SER A 119 -3.18 -4.16 7.75
CA SER A 119 -3.88 -5.43 7.67
C SER A 119 -4.63 -5.54 6.35
N MET A 120 -4.70 -6.76 5.83
CA MET A 120 -5.42 -7.07 4.60
C MET A 120 -6.13 -8.41 4.75
N ALA A 121 -7.31 -8.55 4.13
CA ALA A 121 -7.96 -9.84 4.01
C ALA A 121 -8.10 -10.24 2.54
N LEU A 122 -7.75 -11.48 2.21
CA LEU A 122 -8.13 -12.13 0.96
C LEU A 122 -9.42 -12.91 1.20
N ARG A 123 -10.50 -12.60 0.49
CA ARG A 123 -11.68 -13.46 0.46
C ARG A 123 -11.64 -14.33 -0.79
N LEU A 124 -11.61 -15.64 -0.59
CA LEU A 124 -11.70 -16.64 -1.65
C LEU A 124 -13.14 -17.12 -1.85
N PHE A 125 -13.43 -17.47 -3.09
CA PHE A 125 -14.65 -18.08 -3.57
C PHE A 125 -14.36 -19.45 -4.20
N PRO A 126 -15.38 -20.31 -4.40
CA PRO A 126 -15.18 -21.67 -4.91
C PRO A 126 -14.45 -21.74 -6.27
N GLU A 127 -14.56 -20.70 -7.08
CA GLU A 127 -14.01 -20.63 -8.44
C GLU A 127 -12.55 -20.15 -8.47
N ASP A 128 -12.07 -19.53 -7.39
CA ASP A 128 -10.71 -19.01 -7.30
C ASP A 128 -9.70 -20.15 -7.25
N ARG A 129 -8.48 -19.96 -7.75
CA ARG A 129 -7.45 -21.00 -7.80
C ARG A 129 -6.48 -20.90 -6.62
N ASN A 130 -5.89 -22.04 -6.21
CA ASN A 130 -4.92 -22.06 -5.10
C ASN A 130 -3.70 -21.22 -5.46
N GLU A 131 -3.27 -21.29 -6.72
CA GLU A 131 -2.16 -20.50 -7.25
C GLU A 131 -2.40 -18.99 -7.09
N GLU A 132 -3.62 -18.50 -7.29
CA GLU A 132 -3.96 -17.08 -7.12
C GLU A 132 -3.87 -16.66 -5.66
N ALA A 133 -4.34 -17.50 -4.75
CA ALA A 133 -4.20 -17.29 -3.31
C ALA A 133 -2.73 -17.31 -2.87
N GLU A 134 -1.92 -18.22 -3.42
CA GLU A 134 -0.48 -18.31 -3.16
C GLU A 134 0.28 -17.08 -3.67
N MET A 135 -0.05 -16.59 -4.87
CA MET A 135 0.51 -15.35 -5.41
C MET A 135 0.19 -14.15 -4.51
N ILE A 136 -1.08 -13.98 -4.13
CA ILE A 136 -1.52 -12.90 -3.24
C ILE A 136 -0.82 -12.99 -1.87
N ALA A 137 -0.73 -14.20 -1.31
CA ALA A 137 -0.04 -14.43 -0.04
C ALA A 137 1.46 -14.09 -0.13
N LEU A 138 2.12 -14.52 -1.20
CA LEU A 138 3.54 -14.21 -1.42
C LEU A 138 3.75 -12.70 -1.61
N ALA A 139 2.90 -12.03 -2.37
CA ALA A 139 2.95 -10.58 -2.57
C ALA A 139 2.79 -9.83 -1.24
N ALA A 140 1.81 -10.20 -0.41
CA ALA A 140 1.58 -9.61 0.89
C ALA A 140 2.78 -9.82 1.84
N ASN A 141 3.31 -11.05 1.91
CA ASN A 141 4.49 -11.39 2.71
C ASN A 141 5.74 -10.62 2.23
N THR A 142 5.95 -10.51 0.92
CA THR A 142 7.07 -9.76 0.32
C THR A 142 7.01 -8.28 0.72
N CYS A 143 5.81 -7.70 0.74
CA CYS A 143 5.60 -6.31 1.13
C CYS A 143 5.61 -6.09 2.66
N GLY A 144 5.56 -7.15 3.46
CA GLY A 144 5.41 -7.06 4.92
C GLY A 144 4.01 -6.69 5.38
N THR A 145 2.99 -6.92 4.55
CA THR A 145 1.58 -6.64 4.86
C THR A 145 0.93 -7.87 5.48
N PRO A 146 0.40 -7.78 6.72
CA PRO A 146 -0.31 -8.89 7.35
C PRO A 146 -1.55 -9.28 6.55
N LEU A 147 -1.63 -10.55 6.13
CA LEU A 147 -2.73 -11.08 5.35
C LEU A 147 -3.48 -12.18 6.12
N THR A 148 -4.81 -12.04 6.18
CA THR A 148 -5.72 -13.13 6.55
C THR A 148 -6.39 -13.67 5.30
N ILE A 149 -6.37 -14.99 5.09
CA ILE A 149 -7.09 -15.65 4.00
C ILE A 149 -8.39 -16.23 4.54
N SER A 150 -9.51 -15.72 4.03
CA SER A 150 -10.87 -16.06 4.42
C SER A 150 -11.55 -16.87 3.32
N PHE A 151 -12.24 -17.95 3.68
CA PHE A 151 -13.01 -18.79 2.77
C PHE A 151 -14.20 -19.44 3.49
N ASP A 152 -15.13 -20.00 2.72
CA ASP A 152 -16.33 -20.64 3.26
C ASP A 152 -15.98 -21.83 4.18
N PRO A 153 -16.75 -22.11 5.25
CA PRO A 153 -16.47 -23.25 6.12
C PRO A 153 -16.44 -24.61 5.40
N ASN A 154 -17.22 -24.74 4.32
CA ASN A 154 -17.30 -25.95 3.51
C ASN A 154 -16.16 -26.09 2.49
N ASP A 155 -15.32 -25.07 2.36
CA ASP A 155 -14.13 -25.10 1.51
C ASP A 155 -12.99 -25.86 2.23
N ASP A 156 -12.36 -26.81 1.52
CA ASP A 156 -11.39 -27.77 2.04
C ASP A 156 -9.92 -27.35 1.80
N ARG A 157 -9.68 -26.15 1.27
CA ARG A 157 -8.35 -25.67 0.85
C ARG A 157 -7.40 -25.33 2.00
N THR A 158 -7.79 -25.61 3.24
CA THR A 158 -6.98 -25.32 4.44
C THR A 158 -5.60 -25.96 4.37
N GLU A 159 -5.50 -27.23 3.96
CA GLU A 159 -4.20 -27.90 3.87
C GLU A 159 -3.33 -27.34 2.73
N ALA A 160 -3.94 -27.06 1.57
CA ALA A 160 -3.25 -26.48 0.42
C ALA A 160 -2.67 -25.09 0.74
N LEU A 161 -3.42 -24.27 1.47
CA LEU A 161 -3.01 -22.89 1.79
C LEU A 161 -2.16 -22.80 3.06
N ARG A 162 -1.97 -23.89 3.80
CA ARG A 162 -1.17 -23.91 5.03
C ARG A 162 0.28 -23.47 4.79
N ALA A 163 0.84 -23.83 3.63
CA ALA A 163 2.21 -23.48 3.25
C ALA A 163 2.44 -21.96 3.04
N THR A 164 1.37 -21.18 2.88
CA THR A 164 1.47 -19.72 2.72
C THR A 164 1.95 -19.00 3.99
N GLY A 165 1.76 -19.62 5.16
CA GLY A 165 2.05 -19.01 6.46
C GLY A 165 1.08 -17.91 6.89
N CYS A 166 0.05 -17.60 6.08
CA CYS A 166 -0.97 -16.62 6.42
C CYS A 166 -1.98 -17.17 7.43
N THR A 167 -2.64 -16.27 8.16
CA THR A 167 -3.75 -16.64 9.03
C THR A 167 -4.92 -17.12 8.16
N LEU A 168 -5.37 -18.36 8.36
CA LEU A 168 -6.52 -18.91 7.65
C LEU A 168 -7.78 -18.79 8.50
N ARG A 169 -8.89 -18.32 7.91
CA ARG A 169 -10.18 -18.19 8.58
C ARG A 169 -11.28 -18.83 7.75
N LYS A 170 -11.95 -19.82 8.34
CA LYS A 170 -13.20 -20.40 7.83
C LYS A 170 -14.37 -19.59 8.37
N GLU A 171 -15.07 -18.88 7.50
CA GLU A 171 -16.22 -18.06 7.90
C GLU A 171 -17.22 -17.91 6.75
N SER A 172 -18.50 -17.86 7.10
CA SER A 172 -19.59 -17.61 6.16
C SER A 172 -19.46 -16.21 5.51
N ALA A 173 -20.18 -15.99 4.42
CA ALA A 173 -20.23 -14.67 3.78
C ALA A 173 -20.72 -13.58 4.76
N GLU A 174 -21.72 -13.87 5.60
CA GLU A 174 -22.26 -12.92 6.57
C GLU A 174 -21.27 -12.54 7.67
N GLU A 175 -20.50 -13.51 8.17
CA GLU A 175 -19.44 -13.27 9.15
C GLU A 175 -18.32 -12.42 8.53
N PHE A 176 -17.92 -12.73 7.30
CA PHE A 176 -16.90 -11.94 6.60
C PHE A 176 -17.36 -10.48 6.39
N LEU A 177 -18.60 -10.25 5.95
CA LEU A 177 -19.15 -8.89 5.77
C LEU A 177 -19.10 -8.06 7.05
N LYS A 178 -19.31 -8.69 8.22
CA LYS A 178 -19.19 -8.04 9.53
C LYS A 178 -17.74 -7.70 9.86
N ALA A 179 -16.80 -8.58 9.52
CA ALA A 179 -15.37 -8.43 9.79
C ALA A 179 -14.63 -7.50 8.82
N MET A 180 -15.18 -7.22 7.62
CA MET A 180 -14.54 -6.37 6.60
C MET A 180 -13.93 -5.06 7.15
N PRO A 181 -14.59 -4.28 8.04
CA PRO A 181 -14.06 -3.02 8.57
C PRO A 181 -12.87 -3.15 9.52
N GLU A 182 -12.54 -4.37 9.96
CA GLU A 182 -11.36 -4.63 10.78
C GLU A 182 -10.06 -4.58 9.95
N TYR A 183 -10.16 -4.68 8.62
CA TYR A 183 -9.04 -4.67 7.70
C TYR A 183 -8.84 -3.31 7.06
N GLU A 184 -7.58 -2.95 6.76
CA GLU A 184 -7.28 -1.72 6.00
C GLU A 184 -7.67 -1.86 4.52
N ARG A 185 -7.62 -3.09 3.96
CA ARG A 185 -7.96 -3.38 2.57
C ARG A 185 -8.47 -4.80 2.42
N ILE A 186 -9.37 -5.01 1.45
CA ILE A 186 -9.82 -6.35 1.04
C ILE A 186 -9.22 -6.67 -0.33
N ARG A 187 -8.81 -7.92 -0.53
CA ARG A 187 -8.34 -8.50 -1.79
C ARG A 187 -9.30 -9.61 -2.22
N THR A 188 -9.54 -9.72 -3.51
CA THR A 188 -10.25 -10.85 -4.15
C THR A 188 -9.51 -11.24 -5.41
N CYS A 189 -9.67 -12.48 -5.89
CA CYS A 189 -8.98 -12.93 -7.10
C CYS A 189 -9.60 -12.40 -8.40
N SER A 190 -10.80 -11.81 -8.32
CA SER A 190 -11.50 -11.24 -9.48
C SER A 190 -12.54 -10.19 -9.05
N PRO A 191 -13.12 -9.42 -9.99
CA PRO A 191 -14.26 -8.55 -9.71
C PRO A 191 -15.60 -9.29 -9.62
N ASN A 192 -15.65 -10.58 -9.92
CA ASN A 192 -16.87 -11.39 -9.85
C ASN A 192 -17.14 -11.81 -8.39
N ILE A 193 -17.62 -10.87 -7.59
CA ILE A 193 -17.91 -11.06 -6.18
C ILE A 193 -19.36 -10.65 -5.85
N PRO A 194 -19.96 -11.18 -4.76
CA PRO A 194 -21.32 -10.84 -4.38
C PRO A 194 -21.53 -9.33 -4.21
N ARG A 195 -22.66 -8.83 -4.70
CA ARG A 195 -23.05 -7.41 -4.59
C ARG A 195 -23.02 -6.89 -3.15
N SER A 196 -23.38 -7.74 -2.18
CA SER A 196 -23.36 -7.41 -0.75
C SER A 196 -21.98 -6.99 -0.25
N MET A 197 -20.88 -7.50 -0.84
CA MET A 197 -19.53 -7.04 -0.50
C MET A 197 -19.25 -5.63 -1.00
N TYR A 198 -19.69 -5.28 -2.21
CA TYR A 198 -19.57 -3.92 -2.73
C TYR A 198 -20.41 -2.93 -1.91
N GLU A 199 -21.64 -3.31 -1.55
CA GLU A 199 -22.52 -2.51 -0.70
C GLU A 199 -21.89 -2.28 0.67
N ARG A 200 -21.36 -3.35 1.29
CA ARG A 200 -20.67 -3.25 2.58
C ARG A 200 -19.43 -2.37 2.50
N ALA A 201 -18.60 -2.53 1.46
CA ALA A 201 -17.43 -1.70 1.27
C ALA A 201 -17.78 -0.22 1.09
N ALA A 202 -18.87 0.08 0.38
CA ALA A 202 -19.37 1.44 0.22
C ALA A 202 -19.87 2.04 1.55
N GLU A 203 -20.60 1.27 2.36
CA GLU A 203 -21.07 1.70 3.69
C GLU A 203 -19.91 2.04 4.63
N THR A 204 -18.80 1.30 4.53
CA THR A 204 -17.69 1.38 5.48
C THR A 204 -16.46 2.07 4.91
N ASN A 205 -16.57 2.70 3.73
CA ASN A 205 -15.47 3.36 3.03
C ASN A 205 -14.23 2.48 2.79
N LEU A 206 -14.43 1.17 2.58
CA LEU A 206 -13.36 0.22 2.31
C LEU A 206 -13.09 0.11 0.82
N TYR A 207 -11.82 -0.10 0.50
CA TYR A 207 -11.41 -0.45 -0.86
C TYR A 207 -11.26 -1.97 -0.99
N ILE A 208 -11.91 -2.54 -2.01
CA ILE A 208 -11.70 -3.91 -2.45
C ILE A 208 -10.81 -3.88 -3.70
N ALA A 209 -9.60 -4.42 -3.59
CA ALA A 209 -8.71 -4.66 -4.72
C ALA A 209 -9.15 -5.95 -5.43
N THR A 210 -9.89 -5.77 -6.52
CA THR A 210 -10.54 -6.86 -7.28
C THR A 210 -9.80 -7.30 -8.54
N ALA A 211 -8.71 -6.62 -8.91
CA ALA A 211 -7.93 -6.96 -10.10
C ALA A 211 -7.37 -8.38 -10.00
N PRO A 212 -7.46 -9.25 -11.01
CA PRO A 212 -6.83 -10.57 -10.92
C PRO A 212 -5.34 -10.49 -10.59
N PRO A 213 -4.80 -11.38 -9.73
CA PRO A 213 -3.39 -11.33 -9.39
C PRO A 213 -2.54 -11.63 -10.63
N VAL A 214 -1.48 -10.85 -10.83
CA VAL A 214 -0.59 -10.97 -11.99
C VAL A 214 0.82 -11.39 -11.59
N LYS A 215 1.54 -12.08 -12.47
CA LYS A 215 2.89 -12.58 -12.21
C LYS A 215 3.95 -11.46 -12.13
N GLU A 216 3.69 -10.31 -12.75
CA GLU A 216 4.60 -9.17 -12.73
C GLU A 216 4.54 -8.39 -11.41
N GLY A 217 5.60 -8.49 -10.61
CA GLY A 217 5.70 -7.87 -9.29
C GLY A 217 5.63 -6.36 -9.31
N ARG A 218 6.10 -5.69 -10.37
CA ARG A 218 6.01 -4.22 -10.46
C ARG A 218 4.57 -3.72 -10.49
N VAL A 219 3.63 -4.56 -10.89
CA VAL A 219 2.19 -4.29 -10.95
C VAL A 219 1.50 -4.83 -9.70
N GLU A 220 1.69 -6.11 -9.38
CA GLU A 220 0.94 -6.78 -8.30
C GLU A 220 1.23 -6.14 -6.93
N LEU A 221 2.50 -5.84 -6.62
CA LEU A 221 2.89 -5.41 -5.27
C LEU A 221 2.29 -4.07 -4.83
N ILE A 222 1.82 -3.23 -5.77
CA ILE A 222 1.16 -1.94 -5.49
C ILE A 222 -0.10 -2.15 -4.63
N HIS A 223 -0.76 -3.30 -4.74
CA HIS A 223 -1.96 -3.61 -3.95
C HIS A 223 -1.69 -3.80 -2.45
N TYR A 224 -0.43 -3.95 -2.03
CA TYR A 224 -0.07 -4.33 -0.67
C TYR A 224 0.70 -3.25 0.08
N ILE A 225 0.86 -2.07 -0.50
CA ILE A 225 1.65 -0.96 0.06
C ILE A 225 0.90 0.37 -0.09
N ARG A 226 1.37 1.36 0.66
CA ARG A 226 0.96 2.76 0.59
C ARG A 226 2.13 3.60 0.16
N GLU A 227 1.86 4.59 -0.65
CA GLU A 227 2.87 5.59 -1.01
C GLU A 227 2.92 6.68 0.07
N GLN A 228 4.11 7.21 0.33
CA GLN A 228 4.31 8.34 1.23
C GLN A 228 5.35 9.31 0.67
N SER A 229 5.02 10.59 0.70
CA SER A 229 5.91 11.68 0.29
C SER A 229 6.37 12.43 1.53
N ILE A 230 7.66 12.75 1.61
CA ILE A 230 8.27 13.45 2.74
C ILE A 230 9.10 14.58 2.18
N SER A 231 8.81 15.82 2.59
CA SER A 231 9.56 17.00 2.17
C SER A 231 10.14 17.71 3.39
N PHE A 232 11.42 18.01 3.34
CA PHE A 232 12.17 18.51 4.47
C PHE A 232 13.20 19.55 4.03
N GLU A 233 13.10 20.76 4.61
CA GLU A 233 14.09 21.82 4.43
C GLU A 233 15.24 21.65 5.44
N TYR A 234 16.45 21.47 4.92
CA TYR A 234 17.66 21.27 5.74
C TYR A 234 18.56 22.51 5.82
N HIS A 235 18.27 23.56 5.05
CA HIS A 235 18.99 24.83 5.18
C HIS A 235 18.53 25.64 6.40
N ARG A 236 19.40 26.50 6.90
CA ARG A 236 19.08 27.52 7.91
C ARG A 236 19.27 28.89 7.30
N TYR A 237 18.17 29.54 6.93
CA TYR A 237 18.18 30.84 6.25
C TYR A 237 19.09 30.86 5.01
N GLY A 238 19.08 29.76 4.24
CA GLY A 238 19.95 29.58 3.06
C GLY A 238 21.37 29.09 3.37
N SER A 239 21.79 29.05 4.63
CA SER A 239 23.04 28.42 5.04
C SER A 239 22.89 26.91 5.11
N ILE A 240 23.84 26.18 4.52
CA ILE A 240 23.87 24.71 4.50
C ILE A 240 25.25 24.28 4.99
N SER A 241 25.30 23.72 6.20
CA SER A 241 26.53 23.20 6.78
C SER A 241 26.77 21.74 6.36
N GLU A 242 25.68 20.96 6.26
CA GLU A 242 25.72 19.53 5.96
C GLU A 242 24.49 19.14 5.12
N VAL A 243 24.65 18.13 4.26
CA VAL A 243 23.55 17.54 3.50
C VAL A 243 23.16 16.23 4.19
N PRO A 244 21.95 16.12 4.75
CA PRO A 244 21.52 14.93 5.45
C PRO A 244 21.39 13.73 4.49
N PRO A 245 21.69 12.51 4.97
CA PRO A 245 21.56 11.31 4.14
C PRO A 245 20.10 11.05 3.76
N CYS A 246 19.91 10.33 2.66
CA CYS A 246 18.60 9.80 2.27
C CYS A 246 18.25 8.61 3.17
N GLU A 247 17.48 8.86 4.23
CA GLU A 247 16.87 7.83 5.09
C GLU A 247 15.55 7.28 4.51
#